data_AF-R5KJM9-F1
#
_entry.id   AF-R5KJM9-F1
#
_cell.length_a   1.000
_cell.length_b   1.000
_cell.length_c   1.000
_cell.angle_alpha   90.00
_cell.angle_beta   90.00
_cell.angle_gamma   90.00
#
_symmetry.space_group_name_H-M   'P 1'
#
loop_
_entity.id
_entity.type
_entity.pdbx_description
1 polymer ?
#
loop_
_entity_poly.entity_id
_entity_poly.type
_entity_poly.pdbx_seq_one_letter_code
_entity_poly.pdbx_strand_id
1 'polypeptide(L)' 'MRYQMLLERVAKEYNITPEEVENEMRKALQIAGYDIEPAIFIALAASKVKKTIYRN' A
#
# COMPACT_ATOMS: atom_id res chain seq x y z
N MET A 1 4.60 -6.33 -8.31
CA MET A 1 3.74 -5.17 -8.60
C MET A 1 4.58 -3.93 -8.38
N ARG A 2 4.71 -3.02 -9.35
CA ARG A 2 5.45 -1.76 -9.13
C ARG A 2 4.58 -0.87 -8.24
N TYR A 3 5.14 -0.34 -7.15
CA TYR A 3 4.42 0.47 -6.16
C TYR A 3 3.62 1.61 -6.81
N GLN A 4 4.25 2.34 -7.73
CA GLN A 4 3.60 3.41 -8.50
C GLN A 4 2.33 2.97 -9.25
N MET A 5 2.35 1.80 -9.89
CA MET A 5 1.18 1.29 -10.62
C MET A 5 0.01 0.95 -9.70
N LEU A 6 0.30 0.56 -8.45
CA LEU A 6 -0.75 0.34 -7.44
C LEU A 6 -1.41 1.68 -7.11
N LEU A 7 -0.61 2.72 -6.82
CA LEU A 7 -1.13 4.04 -6.50
C LEU A 7 -1.97 4.60 -7.65
N GLU A 8 -1.50 4.50 -8.89
CA GLU A 8 -2.23 4.93 -10.09
C GLU A 8 -3.57 4.21 -10.27
N ARG A 9 -3.61 2.91 -9.98
CA ARG A 9 -4.84 2.12 -10.11
C ARG A 9 -5.88 2.53 -9.07
N VAL A 10 -5.47 2.68 -7.82
CA VAL A 10 -6.35 3.12 -6.72
C VAL A 10 -6.81 4.56 -6.96
N ALA A 11 -5.88 5.44 -7.34
CA ALA A 11 -6.15 6.83 -7.70
C ALA A 11 -7.24 6.94 -8.77
N LYS A 12 -7.14 6.12 -9.83
CA LYS A 12 -8.15 6.05 -10.89
C LYS A 12 -9.52 5.56 -10.39
N GLU A 13 -9.54 4.58 -9.49
CA GLU A 13 -10.79 4.02 -8.94
C GLU A 13 -11.56 5.03 -8.09
N TYR A 14 -10.84 5.86 -7.32
CA TYR A 14 -11.43 6.86 -6.43
C TYR A 14 -11.45 8.28 -7.01
N ASN A 15 -11.03 8.47 -8.26
CA ASN A 15 -10.93 9.77 -8.94
C ASN A 15 -10.11 10.81 -8.13
N ILE A 16 -8.98 10.35 -7.59
CA ILE A 16 -7.99 11.16 -6.87
C ILE A 16 -6.61 10.99 -7.51
N THR A 17 -5.59 11.64 -6.97
CA THR A 17 -4.20 11.53 -7.45
C THR A 17 -3.44 10.40 -6.74
N PRO A 18 -2.40 9.83 -7.37
CA PRO A 18 -1.51 8.86 -6.70
C PRO A 18 -0.88 9.40 -5.41
N GLU A 19 -0.57 10.70 -5.37
CA GLU A 19 0.01 11.38 -4.20
C GLU A 19 -1.00 11.47 -3.05
N GLU A 20 -2.27 11.74 -3.34
CA GLU A 20 -3.34 11.70 -2.33
C GLU A 20 -3.52 10.30 -1.76
N VAL A 21 -3.46 9.24 -2.59
CA VAL A 21 -3.48 7.85 -2.11
C VAL A 21 -2.33 7.61 -1.13
N GLU A 22 -1.11 7.99 -1.50
CA GLU A 22 0.07 7.79 -0.66
C GLU A 22 -0.02 8.56 0.66
N ASN A 23 -0.51 9.80 0.63
CA ASN A 23 -0.72 10.63 1.82
C ASN A 23 -1.77 10.05 2.76
N GLU A 24 -2.90 9.57 2.24
CA GLU A 24 -3.93 8.92 3.05
C GLU A 24 -3.41 7.60 3.66
N MET A 25 -2.63 6.82 2.91
CA MET A 25 -1.96 5.64 3.46
C MET A 25 -1.01 5.99 4.60
N ARG A 26 -0.20 7.05 4.44
CA ARG A 26 0.73 7.51 5.49
C ARG A 26 -0.03 7.93 6.75
N LYS A 27 -1.12 8.70 6.62
CA LYS A 27 -1.98 9.09 7.75
C LYS A 27 -2.56 7.87 8.45
N ALA A 28 -3.09 6.91 7.69
CA ALA A 28 -3.67 5.69 8.24
C ALA A 28 -2.64 4.86 9.04
N LEU A 29 -1.41 4.73 8.53
CA LEU A 29 -0.32 4.05 9.21
C LEU A 29 0.07 4.77 10.52
N GLN A 30 0.19 6.10 10.49
CA GLN A 30 0.47 6.90 11.69
C GLN A 30 -0.63 6.75 12.75
N ILE A 31 -1.90 6.81 12.36
CA ILE A 31 -3.05 6.61 13.28
C ILE A 31 -3.01 5.22 13.89
N ALA A 32 -2.60 4.21 13.13
CA ALA A 32 -2.43 2.85 13.62
C ALA A 32 -1.15 2.64 14.46
N GLY A 33 -0.34 3.70 14.68
CA GLY A 33 0.87 3.66 15.48
C GLY A 33 2.08 3.06 14.76
N TYR A 34 2.04 2.95 13.44
CA TYR A 34 3.15 2.46 12.64
C TYR A 34 4.01 3.61 12.11
N ASP A 35 5.30 3.57 12.43
CA ASP A 35 6.33 4.44 11.84
C ASP A 35 7.01 3.70 10.68
N ILE A 36 6.26 3.52 9.58
CA ILE A 36 6.75 2.84 8.37
C ILE A 36 6.25 3.54 7.12
N GLU A 37 7.09 3.55 6.09
CA GLU A 37 6.72 4.07 4.77
C GLU A 37 5.66 3.18 4.10
N PRO A 38 4.64 3.76 3.44
CA PRO A 38 3.58 3.00 2.75
C PRO A 38 4.11 1.94 1.76
N ALA A 39 5.20 2.26 1.04
CA ALA A 39 5.85 1.32 0.13
C ALA A 39 6.39 0.07 0.85
N ILE A 40 6.98 0.24 2.03
CA ILE A 40 7.50 -0.86 2.86
C ILE A 40 6.33 -1.69 3.39
N PHE A 41 5.28 -1.04 3.87
CA PHE A 41 4.08 -1.73 4.35
C PHE A 41 3.48 -2.66 3.27
N ILE A 42 3.31 -2.14 2.05
CA ILE A 42 2.77 -2.92 0.93
C ILE A 42 3.71 -4.08 0.57
N ALA A 43 5.02 -3.86 0.57
CA ALA A 43 5.99 -4.92 0.30
C ALA A 43 5.91 -6.04 1.36
N LEU A 44 5.78 -5.69 2.64
CA LEU A 44 5.60 -6.65 3.73
C LEU A 44 4.30 -7.45 3.57
N ALA A 45 3.18 -6.75 3.35
CA ALA A 45 1.87 -7.36 3.14
C ALA A 45 1.89 -8.34 1.96
N ALA A 46 2.42 -7.91 0.81
CA ALA A 46 2.55 -8.74 -0.38
C ALA A 46 3.45 -9.97 -0.13
N SER A 47 4.56 -9.82 0.60
CA SER A 47 5.44 -10.94 0.92
C SER A 47 4.75 -12.00 1.79
N LYS A 48 3.91 -11.57 2.74
CA LYS A 48 3.19 -12.45 3.66
C LYS A 48 2.09 -13.19 2.91
N VAL A 49 1.29 -12.48 2.10
CA VAL A 49 0.25 -13.08 1.25
C VAL A 49 0.85 -14.10 0.28
N LYS A 50 1.98 -13.75 -0.38
CA LYS A 50 2.69 -14.68 -1.25
C LYS A 50 3.02 -15.97 -0.50
N LYS A 51 3.66 -15.88 0.67
CA LYS A 51 4.00 -17.04 1.51
C LYS A 51 2.77 -17.88 1.89
N THR A 52 1.62 -17.26 2.14
CA THR A 52 0.38 -17.98 2.46
C THR A 52 -0.16 -18.75 1.25
N ILE A 53 -0.19 -18.15 0.05
CA ILE A 53 -0.66 -18.82 -1.16
C ILE A 53 0.22 -20.03 -1.52
N TYR A 54 1.54 -19.95 -1.33
CA TYR A 54 2.45 -21.07 -1.63
C TYR A 54 2.58 -22.11 -0.49
N ARG A 55 1.91 -21.91 0.65
CA ARG A 55 1.92 -22.85 1.79
C ARG A 55 0.67 -23.72 1.87
N ASN A 56 -0.38 -23.37 1.15
CA ASN A 56 -1.61 -24.15 1.00
C ASN A 56 -1.59 -24.89 -0.33
#